data_AF-A0A7Y5BJL0-F1
#
_entry.id   AF-A0A7Y5BJL0-F1
#
_cell.length_a   1.000
_cell.length_b   1.000
_cell.length_c   1.000
_cell.angle_alpha   90.00
_cell.angle_beta   90.00
_cell.angle_gamma   90.00
#
_symmetry.space_group_name_H-M   'P 1'
#
loop_
_entity.id
_entity.type
_entity.pdbx_description
1 polymer ?
#
loop_
_entity_poly.entity_id
_entity_poly.type
_entity_poly.pdbx_seq_one_letter_code
_entity_poly.pdbx_strand_id
1 'polypeptide(L)'
;SNPPHKYFVQMAKSKNVPIFTSNHSTSKFITLISQILDRSLAPRTMRHGVLIEVFGIGILLFGKSGVGKSETALELIERGHRLVADDMVEIRRVSESFLIGTCSDLLRHHMEIRGLGIINIKDIFGVGSVRESKLIELIINLEEWNPELDYERSGLTEQTEEILGVNIPFLKIPIKPGRNIPIIVETASMNQRLKKMGTFGAQEFNKKLVGTIEREKNQIEKNQNINS
;
A
#
# COMPACT_ATOMS: atom_id res chain seq x y z
N SER A 1 43.34 6.36 11.35
CA SER A 1 42.99 6.57 9.93
C SER A 1 44.25 6.91 9.17
N ASN A 2 44.47 6.29 8.01
CA ASN A 2 45.62 6.60 7.18
C ASN A 2 45.26 7.81 6.29
N PRO A 3 45.85 9.00 6.49
CA PRO A 3 45.44 10.18 5.74
C PRO A 3 45.80 10.05 4.25
N PRO A 4 44.98 10.62 3.34
CA PRO A 4 45.29 10.59 1.92
C PRO A 4 46.62 11.30 1.63
N HIS A 5 47.39 10.74 0.68
CA HIS A 5 48.71 11.27 0.31
C HIS A 5 48.61 12.72 -0.17
N LYS A 6 49.56 13.58 0.25
CA LYS A 6 49.52 15.05 -0.02
C LYS A 6 49.39 15.39 -1.51
N TYR A 7 50.10 14.65 -2.37
CA TYR A 7 50.04 14.83 -3.82
C TYR A 7 48.62 14.58 -4.38
N PHE A 8 47.91 13.58 -3.86
CA PHE A 8 46.53 13.28 -4.26
C PHE A 8 45.59 14.43 -3.87
N VAL A 9 45.75 14.98 -2.66
CA VAL A 9 44.94 16.12 -2.18
C VAL A 9 45.17 17.38 -3.02
N GLN A 10 46.41 17.68 -3.40
CA GLN A 10 46.71 18.82 -4.26
C GLN A 10 46.07 18.69 -5.65
N MET A 11 46.15 17.50 -6.24
CA MET A 11 45.56 17.22 -7.55
C MET A 11 44.03 17.30 -7.53
N ALA A 12 43.38 16.81 -6.46
CA ALA A 12 41.93 16.93 -6.33
C ALA A 12 41.49 18.39 -6.19
N LYS A 13 42.24 19.20 -5.43
CA LYS A 13 41.99 20.65 -5.29
C LYS A 13 42.12 21.39 -6.62
N SER A 14 43.16 21.11 -7.42
CA SER A 14 43.33 21.79 -8.73
C SER A 14 42.25 21.42 -9.73
N LYS A 15 41.62 20.24 -9.58
CA LYS A 15 40.53 19.76 -10.43
C LYS A 15 39.13 19.97 -9.84
N ASN A 16 39.00 20.66 -8.71
CA ASN A 16 37.73 20.84 -7.99
C ASN A 16 36.98 19.51 -7.70
N VAL A 17 37.72 18.44 -7.40
CA VAL A 17 37.15 17.14 -7.01
C VAL A 17 37.07 17.07 -5.47
N PRO A 18 35.87 16.89 -4.89
CA PRO A 18 35.72 16.73 -3.45
C PRO A 18 36.41 15.46 -2.93
N ILE A 19 37.12 15.59 -1.80
CA ILE A 19 37.68 14.44 -1.06
C ILE A 19 36.94 14.31 0.27
N PHE A 20 36.41 13.11 0.52
CA PHE A 20 35.86 12.72 1.81
C PHE A 20 36.71 11.61 2.41
N THR A 21 36.82 11.59 3.74
CA THR A 21 37.52 10.51 4.47
C THR A 21 36.56 9.91 5.49
N SER A 22 36.74 8.62 5.79
CA SER A 22 35.92 7.89 6.76
C SER A 22 36.81 7.09 7.70
N ASN A 23 36.39 6.99 8.96
CA ASN A 23 37.04 6.15 9.96
C ASN A 23 36.49 4.70 9.97
N HIS A 24 35.51 4.39 9.11
CA HIS A 24 35.01 3.03 8.95
C HIS A 24 35.96 2.16 8.11
N SER A 25 35.94 0.85 8.34
CA SER A 25 36.59 -0.10 7.43
C SER A 25 35.97 -0.02 6.04
N THR A 26 36.73 -0.37 5.00
CA THR A 26 36.27 -0.32 3.60
C THR A 26 34.94 -1.04 3.41
N SER A 27 34.82 -2.28 3.91
CA SER A 27 33.57 -3.05 3.80
C SER A 27 32.39 -2.36 4.48
N LYS A 28 32.57 -1.83 5.70
CA LYS A 28 31.51 -1.13 6.42
C LYS A 28 31.11 0.17 5.73
N PHE A 29 32.09 0.92 5.21
CA PHE A 29 31.83 2.14 4.48
C PHE A 29 31.04 1.89 3.19
N ILE A 30 31.45 0.87 2.40
CA ILE A 30 30.75 0.48 1.17
C ILE A 30 29.30 0.14 1.48
N THR A 31 29.02 -0.68 2.51
CA THR A 31 27.64 -1.00 2.88
C THR A 31 26.81 0.23 3.23
N LEU A 32 27.36 1.15 4.04
CA LEU A 32 26.65 2.35 4.46
C LEU A 32 26.38 3.31 3.30
N ILE A 33 27.38 3.55 2.44
CA ILE A 33 27.22 4.47 1.31
C ILE A 33 26.26 3.90 0.27
N SER A 34 26.31 2.59 -0.01
CA SER A 34 25.35 1.93 -0.90
C SER A 34 23.92 2.12 -0.39
N GLN A 35 23.64 1.88 0.90
CA GLN A 35 22.30 2.09 1.46
C GLN A 35 21.80 3.54 1.33
N ILE A 36 22.70 4.52 1.49
CA ILE A 36 22.37 5.95 1.33
C ILE A 36 22.06 6.25 -0.14
N LEU A 37 22.90 5.77 -1.06
CA LEU A 37 22.72 5.97 -2.50
C LEU A 37 21.45 5.29 -2.99
N ASP A 38 21.20 4.04 -2.60
CA ASP A 38 20.00 3.29 -2.95
C ASP A 38 18.73 4.05 -2.53
N ARG A 39 18.70 4.58 -1.30
CA ARG A 39 17.57 5.38 -0.82
C ARG A 39 17.44 6.73 -1.53
N SER A 40 18.57 7.39 -1.80
CA SER A 40 18.59 8.75 -2.36
C SER A 40 18.21 8.75 -3.83
N LEU A 41 18.65 7.72 -4.56
CA LEU A 41 18.49 7.53 -6.00
C LEU A 41 17.33 6.57 -6.36
N ALA A 42 16.61 6.05 -5.35
CA ALA A 42 15.44 5.22 -5.53
C ALA A 42 14.45 5.85 -6.55
N PRO A 43 13.96 5.09 -7.55
CA PRO A 43 12.93 5.56 -8.45
C PRO A 43 11.70 6.09 -7.70
N ARG A 44 11.16 7.21 -8.17
CA ARG A 44 10.02 7.90 -7.54
C ARG A 44 8.93 8.20 -8.56
N THR A 45 7.68 8.17 -8.12
CA THR A 45 6.54 8.67 -8.88
C THR A 45 5.55 9.35 -7.95
N MET A 46 4.66 10.16 -8.52
CA MET A 46 3.57 10.81 -7.80
C MET A 46 2.26 10.19 -8.24
N ARG A 47 1.33 10.02 -7.29
CA ARG A 47 -0.01 9.49 -7.55
C ARG A 47 -1.04 10.29 -6.76
N HIS A 48 -2.10 10.72 -7.44
CA HIS A 48 -3.23 11.37 -6.78
C HIS A 48 -4.08 10.35 -6.06
N GLY A 49 -4.27 10.47 -4.75
CA GLY A 49 -4.97 9.50 -3.93
C GLY A 49 -4.73 9.75 -2.43
N VAL A 50 -5.20 8.81 -1.62
CA VAL A 50 -5.02 8.87 -0.16
C VAL A 50 -4.28 7.64 0.31
N LEU A 51 -3.18 7.83 1.05
CA LEU A 51 -2.45 6.74 1.67
C LEU A 51 -2.77 6.69 3.16
N ILE A 52 -3.29 5.56 3.61
CA ILE A 52 -3.73 5.34 4.99
C ILE A 52 -3.23 4.00 5.53
N GLU A 53 -2.84 3.95 6.80
CA GLU A 53 -2.51 2.73 7.52
C GLU A 53 -3.75 2.20 8.24
N VAL A 54 -4.25 1.03 7.83
CA VAL A 54 -5.41 0.36 8.42
C VAL A 54 -4.98 -1.00 8.98
N PHE A 55 -5.13 -1.20 10.29
CA PHE A 55 -4.64 -2.40 11.02
C PHE A 55 -3.19 -2.81 10.71
N GLY A 56 -2.34 -1.82 10.44
CA GLY A 56 -0.93 -2.02 10.12
C GLY A 56 -0.62 -2.28 8.63
N ILE A 57 -1.64 -2.37 7.77
CA ILE A 57 -1.50 -2.49 6.31
C ILE A 57 -1.55 -1.09 5.70
N GLY A 58 -0.58 -0.73 4.86
CA GLY A 58 -0.66 0.51 4.10
C GLY A 58 -1.53 0.36 2.85
N ILE A 59 -2.55 1.19 2.74
CA ILE A 59 -3.56 1.15 1.68
C ILE A 59 -3.53 2.45 0.90
N LEU A 60 -3.32 2.34 -0.40
CA LEU A 60 -3.45 3.45 -1.34
C LEU A 60 -4.86 3.46 -1.93
N LEU A 61 -5.66 4.44 -1.51
CA LEU A 61 -7.01 4.69 -1.99
C LEU A 61 -6.97 5.57 -3.25
N PHE A 62 -7.49 5.03 -4.35
CA PHE A 62 -7.69 5.72 -5.62
C PHE A 62 -9.16 5.87 -5.96
N GLY A 63 -9.42 6.65 -7.00
CA GLY A 63 -10.77 6.90 -7.50
C GLY A 63 -10.90 8.32 -8.05
N LYS A 64 -11.97 8.55 -8.81
CA LYS A 64 -12.28 9.87 -9.40
C LYS A 64 -12.35 10.96 -8.32
N SER A 65 -12.14 12.22 -8.72
CA SER A 65 -12.30 13.34 -7.80
C SER A 65 -13.74 13.39 -7.28
N GLY A 66 -13.91 13.62 -5.98
CA GLY A 66 -15.23 13.68 -5.35
C GLY A 66 -15.91 12.34 -5.07
N VAL A 67 -15.26 11.20 -5.33
CA VAL A 67 -15.81 9.86 -5.05
C VAL A 67 -15.91 9.56 -3.54
N GLY A 68 -15.29 10.37 -2.68
CA GLY A 68 -15.32 10.18 -1.23
C GLY A 68 -14.03 9.60 -0.60
N LYS A 69 -12.86 9.76 -1.27
CA LYS A 69 -11.58 9.22 -0.77
C LYS A 69 -11.19 9.82 0.59
N SER A 70 -11.20 11.15 0.68
CA SER A 70 -10.78 11.88 1.86
C SER A 70 -11.80 11.71 3.00
N GLU A 71 -13.10 11.66 2.69
CA GLU A 71 -14.16 11.36 3.67
C GLU A 71 -14.05 9.93 4.22
N THR A 72 -13.78 8.95 3.36
CA THR A 72 -13.51 7.55 3.78
C THR A 72 -12.28 7.49 4.69
N ALA A 73 -11.22 8.22 4.35
CA ALA A 73 -10.01 8.27 5.15
C ALA A 73 -10.24 8.96 6.50
N LEU A 74 -11.04 10.03 6.55
CA LEU A 74 -11.41 10.71 7.78
C LEU A 74 -12.16 9.79 8.74
N GLU A 75 -13.16 9.04 8.26
CA GLU A 75 -13.89 8.08 9.10
C GLU A 75 -12.97 6.93 9.58
N LEU A 76 -12.02 6.49 8.74
CA LEU A 76 -11.01 5.52 9.18
C LEU A 76 -10.10 6.09 10.27
N ILE A 77 -9.70 7.36 10.17
CA ILE A 77 -8.89 8.04 11.19
C ILE A 77 -9.66 8.14 12.51
N GLU A 78 -10.95 8.48 12.46
CA GLU A 78 -11.82 8.49 13.64
C GLU A 78 -11.90 7.11 14.32
N ARG A 79 -11.83 6.03 13.54
CA ARG A 79 -11.74 4.64 14.03
C ARG A 79 -10.36 4.22 14.53
N GLY A 80 -9.38 5.12 14.57
CA GLY A 80 -8.04 4.89 15.11
C GLY A 80 -6.98 4.48 14.08
N HIS A 81 -7.30 4.56 12.78
CA HIS A 81 -6.33 4.36 11.69
C HIS A 81 -5.52 5.63 11.45
N ARG A 82 -4.49 5.55 10.59
CA ARG A 82 -3.49 6.63 10.51
C ARG A 82 -3.27 7.15 9.10
N LEU A 83 -3.45 8.45 8.92
CA LEU A 83 -3.16 9.14 7.67
C LEU A 83 -1.65 9.16 7.41
N VAL A 84 -1.26 8.84 6.17
CA VAL A 84 0.11 9.05 5.69
C VAL A 84 0.15 10.24 4.74
N ALA A 85 -0.76 10.29 3.78
CA ALA A 85 -0.86 11.36 2.79
C ALA A 85 -2.31 11.47 2.28
N ASP A 86 -2.76 12.68 2.02
CA ASP A 86 -4.02 13.00 1.31
C ASP A 86 -3.70 13.79 0.04
N ASP A 87 -4.58 13.71 -0.96
CA ASP A 87 -4.45 14.26 -2.31
C ASP A 87 -3.27 13.74 -3.15
N MET A 88 -2.02 13.89 -2.70
CA MET A 88 -0.84 13.56 -3.47
C MET A 88 0.13 12.67 -2.68
N VAL A 89 0.34 11.46 -3.18
CA VAL A 89 1.23 10.45 -2.59
C VAL A 89 2.51 10.37 -3.41
N GLU A 90 3.64 10.65 -2.75
CA GLU A 90 4.96 10.37 -3.31
C GLU A 90 5.30 8.90 -3.05
N ILE A 91 5.51 8.14 -4.12
CA ILE A 91 5.81 6.71 -4.05
C ILE A 91 7.25 6.47 -4.46
N ARG A 92 8.00 5.75 -3.63
CA ARG A 92 9.41 5.43 -3.85
C ARG A 92 9.62 3.92 -3.82
N ARG A 93 10.38 3.41 -4.76
CA ARG A 93 10.78 2.00 -4.78
C ARG A 93 12.03 1.79 -3.94
N VAL A 94 11.88 1.23 -2.75
CA VAL A 94 12.99 1.04 -1.80
C VAL A 94 13.66 -0.33 -1.93
N SER A 95 13.04 -1.26 -2.65
CA SER A 95 13.61 -2.53 -3.09
C SER A 95 12.86 -3.03 -4.33
N GLU A 96 13.31 -4.14 -4.93
CA GLU A 96 12.61 -4.77 -6.06
C GLU A 96 11.18 -5.24 -5.73
N SER A 97 10.79 -5.30 -4.45
CA SER A 97 9.49 -5.83 -4.03
C SER A 97 8.67 -4.87 -3.18
N PHE A 98 9.22 -3.71 -2.80
CA PHE A 98 8.57 -2.82 -1.85
C PHE A 98 8.51 -1.37 -2.33
N LEU A 99 7.31 -0.81 -2.21
CA LEU A 99 7.03 0.59 -2.40
C LEU A 99 6.73 1.24 -1.05
N ILE A 100 7.34 2.39 -0.79
CA ILE A 100 7.00 3.26 0.33
C ILE A 100 6.29 4.49 -0.22
N GLY A 101 5.14 4.82 0.37
CA GLY A 101 4.47 6.08 0.14
C GLY A 101 4.72 7.08 1.26
N THR A 102 4.86 8.34 0.88
CA THR A 102 5.06 9.50 1.78
C THR A 102 4.22 10.69 1.29
N CYS A 103 4.10 11.71 2.14
CA CYS A 103 3.55 13.02 1.77
C CYS A 103 4.69 14.05 1.61
N SER A 104 4.44 15.12 0.87
CA SER A 104 5.34 16.28 0.86
C SER A 104 5.27 17.02 2.19
N ASP A 105 6.34 17.72 2.57
CA ASP A 105 6.38 18.47 3.83
C ASP A 105 5.29 19.55 3.92
N LEU A 106 4.89 20.11 2.78
CA LEU A 106 3.86 21.14 2.69
C LEU A 106 2.46 20.60 3.00
N LEU A 107 2.12 19.41 2.47
CA LEU A 107 0.79 18.80 2.62
C LEU A 107 0.71 17.87 3.83
N ARG A 108 1.83 17.70 4.54
CA ARG A 108 1.95 16.77 5.66
C ARG A 108 0.86 17.02 6.70
N HIS A 109 0.14 15.96 7.07
CA HIS A 109 -0.95 15.97 8.06
C HIS A 109 -2.18 16.81 7.70
N HIS A 110 -2.18 17.49 6.55
CA HIS A 110 -3.33 18.26 6.11
C HIS A 110 -4.24 17.39 5.25
N MET A 111 -5.53 17.68 5.31
CA MET A 111 -6.57 17.04 4.51
C MET A 111 -7.60 18.09 4.09
N GLU A 112 -8.02 18.06 2.83
CA GLU A 112 -9.10 18.92 2.34
C GLU A 112 -10.43 18.18 2.45
N ILE A 113 -11.38 18.76 3.20
CA ILE A 113 -12.74 18.23 3.31
C ILE A 113 -13.72 19.25 2.72
N ARG A 114 -14.52 18.82 1.74
CA ARG A 114 -15.50 19.70 1.11
C ARG A 114 -16.53 20.18 2.13
N GLY A 115 -16.77 21.49 2.14
CA GLY A 115 -17.67 22.14 3.09
C GLY A 115 -17.02 22.51 4.44
N LEU A 116 -15.84 21.97 4.76
CA LEU A 116 -15.08 22.30 5.97
C LEU A 116 -13.80 23.09 5.64
N GLY A 117 -13.16 22.82 4.51
CA GLY A 117 -11.87 23.36 4.12
C GLY A 117 -10.70 22.45 4.50
N ILE A 118 -9.50 23.03 4.56
CA ILE A 118 -8.28 22.29 4.93
C ILE A 118 -8.20 22.18 6.45
N ILE A 119 -8.01 20.95 6.94
CA ILE A 119 -7.85 20.63 8.36
C ILE A 119 -6.50 19.98 8.63
N ASN A 120 -6.01 20.11 9.86
CA ASN A 120 -4.82 19.41 10.32
C ASN A 120 -5.21 18.19 11.18
N ILE A 121 -4.96 17.00 10.65
CA ILE A 121 -5.35 15.72 11.27
C ILE A 121 -4.58 15.44 12.56
N LYS A 122 -3.32 15.87 12.64
CA LYS A 122 -2.50 15.69 13.85
C LYS A 122 -3.01 16.55 15.00
N ASP A 123 -3.47 17.76 14.71
CA ASP A 123 -3.94 18.68 15.75
C ASP A 123 -5.32 18.27 16.28
N ILE A 124 -6.19 17.73 15.41
CA ILE A 124 -7.55 17.30 15.78
C ILE A 124 -7.54 15.94 16.47
N PHE A 125 -6.83 14.95 15.92
CA PHE A 125 -6.88 13.55 16.37
C PHE A 125 -5.61 13.08 17.10
N GLY A 126 -4.62 13.95 17.25
CA GLY A 126 -3.37 13.69 17.97
C GLY A 126 -2.28 13.00 17.14
N VAL A 127 -1.07 12.89 17.68
CA VAL A 127 0.08 12.28 16.97
C VAL A 127 -0.15 10.80 16.59
N GLY A 128 -1.08 10.13 17.25
CA GLY A 128 -1.45 8.74 16.96
C GLY A 128 -2.17 8.54 15.62
N SER A 129 -2.79 9.58 15.07
CA SER A 129 -3.60 9.54 13.85
C SER A 129 -2.80 9.75 12.56
N VAL A 130 -1.49 9.98 12.65
CA VAL A 130 -0.64 10.28 11.50
C VAL A 130 0.60 9.40 11.43
N ARG A 131 1.14 9.26 10.22
CA ARG A 131 2.39 8.55 9.91
C ARG A 131 3.15 9.31 8.83
N GLU A 132 4.47 9.29 8.93
CA GLU A 132 5.36 9.96 7.97
C GLU A 132 5.50 9.17 6.66
N SER A 133 5.48 7.86 6.77
CA SER A 133 5.67 6.95 5.64
C SER A 133 5.03 5.60 5.92
N LYS A 134 4.61 4.89 4.88
CA LYS A 134 4.10 3.52 5.01
C LYS A 134 4.40 2.70 3.75
N LEU A 135 4.65 1.40 3.93
CA LEU A 135 4.68 0.45 2.81
C LEU A 135 3.31 0.39 2.14
N ILE A 136 3.28 0.38 0.82
CA ILE A 136 2.03 0.24 0.06
C ILE A 136 1.83 -1.26 -0.18
N GLU A 137 0.81 -1.83 0.45
CA GLU A 137 0.59 -3.27 0.51
C GLU A 137 -0.74 -3.70 -0.11
N LEU A 138 -1.61 -2.71 -0.39
CA LEU A 138 -2.89 -2.88 -1.04
C LEU A 138 -3.26 -1.58 -1.75
N ILE A 139 -3.76 -1.70 -2.98
CA ILE A 139 -4.37 -0.61 -3.72
C ILE A 139 -5.87 -0.85 -3.78
N ILE A 140 -6.66 0.17 -3.49
CA ILE A 140 -8.12 0.11 -3.58
C ILE A 140 -8.58 1.26 -4.49
N ASN A 141 -9.20 0.92 -5.60
CA ASN A 141 -9.91 1.88 -6.45
C ASN A 141 -11.37 1.98 -6.02
N LEU A 142 -11.75 3.15 -5.51
CA LEU A 142 -13.12 3.54 -5.27
C LEU A 142 -13.74 4.04 -6.57
N GLU A 143 -14.80 3.38 -7.03
CA GLU A 143 -15.50 3.74 -8.26
C GLU A 143 -16.99 3.88 -8.06
N GLU A 144 -17.62 4.74 -8.86
CA GLU A 144 -19.07 4.82 -8.91
C GLU A 144 -19.63 3.48 -9.38
N TRP A 145 -20.67 2.99 -8.71
CA TRP A 145 -21.31 1.75 -9.09
C TRP A 145 -21.87 1.85 -10.51
N ASN A 146 -21.46 0.93 -11.39
CA ASN A 146 -21.99 0.79 -12.73
C ASN A 146 -22.75 -0.55 -12.86
N PRO A 147 -24.06 -0.55 -13.18
CA PRO A 147 -24.83 -1.78 -13.38
C PRO A 147 -24.30 -2.66 -14.52
N GLU A 148 -23.59 -2.08 -15.49
CA GLU A 148 -23.05 -2.78 -16.66
C GLU A 148 -21.73 -3.48 -16.39
N LEU A 149 -21.05 -3.15 -15.27
CA LEU A 149 -19.81 -3.81 -14.87
C LEU A 149 -20.14 -5.01 -13.98
N ASP A 150 -19.64 -6.19 -14.36
CA ASP A 150 -19.70 -7.35 -13.47
C ASP A 150 -18.59 -7.24 -12.42
N TYR A 151 -18.98 -6.89 -11.20
CA TYR A 151 -18.08 -6.84 -10.07
C TYR A 151 -17.71 -8.25 -9.62
N GLU A 152 -16.42 -8.52 -9.49
CA GLU A 152 -15.92 -9.83 -9.08
C GLU A 152 -16.46 -10.24 -7.70
N ARG A 153 -17.22 -11.34 -7.64
CA ARG A 153 -17.91 -11.80 -6.41
C ARG A 153 -17.25 -13.00 -5.75
N SER A 154 -16.38 -13.71 -6.47
CA SER A 154 -15.81 -14.98 -6.03
C SER A 154 -14.56 -14.81 -5.17
N GLY A 155 -13.83 -13.70 -5.34
CA GLY A 155 -12.54 -13.47 -4.67
C GLY A 155 -11.46 -14.49 -5.05
N LEU A 156 -11.63 -15.20 -6.17
CA LEU A 156 -10.75 -16.27 -6.62
C LEU A 156 -9.60 -15.77 -7.49
N THR A 157 -9.76 -14.63 -8.16
CA THR A 157 -8.70 -14.01 -8.96
C THR A 157 -8.03 -12.92 -8.15
N GLU A 158 -6.71 -12.95 -8.07
CA GLU A 158 -5.96 -11.84 -7.49
C GLU A 158 -5.63 -10.84 -8.58
N GLN A 159 -6.21 -9.66 -8.48
CA GLN A 159 -5.85 -8.53 -9.32
C GLN A 159 -4.64 -7.83 -8.70
N THR A 160 -3.75 -7.33 -9.56
CA THR A 160 -2.60 -6.53 -9.15
C THR A 160 -2.49 -5.31 -10.05
N GLU A 161 -1.88 -4.25 -9.52
CA GLU A 161 -1.50 -3.05 -10.26
C GLU A 161 0.01 -2.85 -10.12
N GLU A 162 0.67 -2.56 -11.24
CA GLU A 162 2.11 -2.33 -11.27
C GLU A 162 2.43 -0.85 -11.02
N ILE A 163 3.28 -0.58 -10.03
CA ILE A 163 3.85 0.75 -9.79
C ILE A 163 5.38 0.62 -9.68
N LEU A 164 6.12 1.33 -10.52
CA LEU A 164 7.59 1.31 -10.57
C LEU A 164 8.19 -0.11 -10.70
N GLY A 165 7.52 -1.00 -11.44
CA GLY A 165 7.95 -2.41 -11.60
C GLY A 165 7.54 -3.34 -10.46
N VAL A 166 6.76 -2.88 -9.48
CA VAL A 166 6.29 -3.70 -8.35
C VAL A 166 4.79 -3.93 -8.48
N ASN A 167 4.37 -5.20 -8.52
CA ASN A 167 2.97 -5.59 -8.53
C ASN A 167 2.38 -5.56 -7.11
N ILE A 168 1.39 -4.71 -6.89
CA ILE A 168 0.70 -4.59 -5.61
C ILE A 168 -0.72 -5.15 -5.76
N PRO A 169 -1.24 -5.92 -4.78
CA PRO A 169 -2.63 -6.38 -4.78
C PRO A 169 -3.61 -5.22 -4.95
N PHE A 170 -4.60 -5.41 -5.80
CA PHE A 170 -5.51 -4.38 -6.26
C PHE A 170 -6.96 -4.81 -6.08
N LEU A 171 -7.82 -3.90 -5.60
CA LEU A 171 -9.25 -4.14 -5.42
C LEU A 171 -10.06 -2.97 -6.00
N LYS A 172 -11.17 -3.28 -6.66
CA LYS A 172 -12.18 -2.28 -7.04
C LYS A 172 -13.36 -2.36 -6.08
N ILE A 173 -13.72 -1.25 -5.45
CA ILE A 173 -14.85 -1.17 -4.54
C ILE A 173 -15.88 -0.18 -5.12
N PRO A 174 -17.07 -0.67 -5.51
CA PRO A 174 -18.13 0.21 -5.96
C PRO A 174 -18.80 0.94 -4.80
N ILE A 175 -18.94 2.24 -4.96
CA ILE A 175 -19.65 3.12 -4.06
C ILE A 175 -21.12 3.20 -4.46
N LYS A 176 -21.99 2.93 -3.48
CA LYS A 176 -23.44 3.07 -3.58
C LYS A 176 -23.95 3.70 -2.28
N PRO A 177 -24.97 4.57 -2.33
CA PRO A 177 -25.61 5.08 -1.12
C PRO A 177 -25.98 3.96 -0.15
N GLY A 178 -25.69 4.15 1.14
CA GLY A 178 -25.93 3.17 2.20
C GLY A 178 -24.81 2.14 2.42
N ARG A 179 -23.75 2.11 1.60
CA ARG A 179 -22.55 1.31 1.90
C ARG A 179 -21.61 2.09 2.82
N ASN A 180 -21.23 1.49 3.94
CA ASN A 180 -20.13 2.01 4.76
C ASN A 180 -18.81 1.60 4.09
N ILE A 181 -18.15 2.51 3.38
CA ILE A 181 -16.88 2.20 2.68
C ILE A 181 -15.74 1.90 3.66
N PRO A 182 -15.57 2.64 4.77
CA PRO A 182 -14.54 2.35 5.76
C PRO A 182 -14.54 0.91 6.27
N ILE A 183 -15.71 0.32 6.56
CA ILE A 183 -15.79 -1.07 7.01
C ILE A 183 -15.32 -2.07 5.94
N ILE A 184 -15.55 -1.76 4.66
CA ILE A 184 -15.09 -2.59 3.54
C ILE A 184 -13.57 -2.46 3.40
N VAL A 185 -13.01 -1.26 3.55
CA VAL A 185 -11.56 -1.04 3.56
C VAL A 185 -10.89 -1.76 4.73
N GLU A 186 -11.47 -1.70 5.93
CA GLU A 186 -11.04 -2.46 7.10
C GLU A 186 -11.06 -3.97 6.84
N THR A 187 -12.15 -4.48 6.28
CA THR A 187 -12.28 -5.90 5.92
C THR A 187 -11.24 -6.32 4.88
N ALA A 188 -11.02 -5.48 3.86
CA ALA A 188 -10.00 -5.71 2.83
C ALA A 188 -8.59 -5.74 3.44
N SER A 189 -8.29 -4.85 4.39
CA SER A 189 -7.01 -4.82 5.11
C SER A 189 -6.77 -6.11 5.91
N MET A 190 -7.80 -6.61 6.59
CA MET A 190 -7.73 -7.84 7.37
C MET A 190 -7.56 -9.06 6.47
N ASN A 191 -8.29 -9.11 5.35
CA ASN A 191 -8.14 -10.15 4.35
C ASN A 191 -6.73 -10.14 3.75
N GLN A 192 -6.19 -8.96 3.44
CA GLN A 192 -4.83 -8.82 2.94
C GLN A 192 -3.80 -9.30 3.97
N ARG A 193 -4.01 -8.99 5.25
CA ARG A 193 -3.16 -9.51 6.34
C ARG A 193 -3.19 -11.04 6.42
N LEU A 194 -4.37 -11.66 6.29
CA LEU A 194 -4.53 -13.12 6.26
C LEU A 194 -3.79 -13.75 5.08
N LYS A 195 -3.90 -13.16 3.87
CA LYS A 195 -3.16 -13.62 2.69
C LYS A 195 -1.65 -13.59 2.91
N LYS A 196 -1.12 -12.52 3.52
CA LYS A 196 0.30 -12.43 3.89
C LYS A 196 0.73 -13.48 4.92
N MET A 197 -0.20 -14.01 5.71
CA MET A 197 0.03 -15.11 6.66
C MET A 197 -0.18 -16.50 6.02
N GLY A 198 -0.52 -16.57 4.73
CA GLY A 198 -0.74 -17.82 3.99
C GLY A 198 -2.18 -18.36 4.05
N THR A 199 -3.14 -17.59 4.57
CA THR A 199 -4.56 -17.99 4.65
C THR A 199 -5.37 -17.37 3.51
N PHE A 200 -6.02 -18.20 2.70
CA PHE A 200 -6.79 -17.78 1.52
C PHE A 200 -8.26 -18.20 1.62
N GLY A 201 -9.09 -17.38 2.28
CA GLY A 201 -10.47 -17.75 2.62
C GLY A 201 -11.36 -18.15 1.43
N ALA A 202 -11.24 -17.47 0.29
CA ALA A 202 -11.99 -17.81 -0.93
C ALA A 202 -11.59 -19.20 -1.48
N GLN A 203 -10.30 -19.53 -1.45
CA GLN A 203 -9.81 -20.84 -1.90
C GLN A 203 -10.24 -21.96 -0.94
N GLU A 204 -10.18 -21.71 0.37
CA GLU A 204 -10.66 -22.68 1.37
C GLU A 204 -12.16 -22.94 1.25
N PHE A 205 -12.95 -21.89 1.02
CA PHE A 205 -14.39 -22.00 0.81
C PHE A 205 -14.71 -22.75 -0.49
N ASN A 206 -14.02 -22.43 -1.59
CA ASN A 206 -14.19 -23.12 -2.86
C ASN A 206 -13.84 -24.62 -2.74
N LYS A 207 -12.75 -24.97 -2.06
CA LYS A 207 -12.40 -26.37 -1.76
C LYS A 207 -13.50 -27.08 -0.98
N LYS A 208 -14.12 -26.42 0.01
CA LYS A 208 -15.25 -26.98 0.78
C LYS A 208 -16.50 -27.16 -0.08
N LEU A 209 -16.82 -26.20 -0.95
CA LEU A 209 -17.96 -26.28 -1.86
C LEU A 209 -17.80 -27.43 -2.86
N VAL A 210 -16.68 -27.49 -3.56
CA VAL A 210 -16.37 -28.57 -4.51
C VAL A 210 -16.46 -29.92 -3.82
N GLY A 211 -15.84 -30.06 -2.64
CA GLY A 211 -15.91 -31.30 -1.86
C GLY A 211 -17.32 -31.67 -1.38
N THR A 212 -18.22 -30.70 -1.20
CA THR A 212 -19.63 -30.98 -0.84
C THR A 212 -20.41 -31.46 -2.06
N ILE A 213 -20.24 -30.79 -3.21
CA ILE A 213 -20.87 -31.16 -4.48
C ILE A 213 -20.42 -32.56 -4.94
N GLU A 214 -19.14 -32.90 -4.80
CA GLU A 214 -18.63 -34.23 -5.11
C GLU A 214 -19.22 -35.32 -4.20
N ARG A 215 -19.40 -35.04 -2.90
CA ARG A 215 -20.06 -35.98 -1.98
C ARG A 215 -21.53 -36.20 -2.33
N GLU A 216 -22.24 -35.13 -2.69
CA GLU A 216 -23.64 -35.21 -3.11
C GLU A 216 -23.78 -36.02 -4.41
N LYS A 217 -22.94 -35.77 -5.42
CA LYS A 217 -22.90 -36.56 -6.66
C LYS A 217 -22.64 -38.05 -6.38
N ASN A 218 -21.64 -38.36 -5.57
CA ASN A 218 -21.30 -39.74 -5.23
C ASN A 218 -22.42 -40.46 -4.44
N GLN A 219 -23.22 -39.72 -3.65
CA GLN A 219 -24.40 -40.27 -2.97
C GLN A 219 -25.56 -40.54 -3.94
N ILE A 220 -25.78 -39.64 -4.91
CA ILE A 220 -26.81 -39.82 -5.95
C ILE A 220 -26.49 -41.03 -6.82
N GLU A 221 -25.24 -41.19 -7.26
CA GLU A 221 -24.79 -42.33 -8.07
C GLU A 221 -24.88 -43.66 -7.30
N LYS A 222 -24.53 -43.66 -6.01
CA LYS A 222 -24.71 -44.85 -5.15
C LYS A 222 -26.18 -45.23 -5.01
N ASN A 223 -27.08 -44.26 -4.83
CA ASN A 223 -28.51 -44.54 -4.67
C ASN A 223 -29.17 -45.00 -5.99
N GLN A 224 -28.63 -44.63 -7.15
CA GLN A 224 -29.10 -45.12 -8.44
C GLN A 224 -28.66 -46.56 -8.70
N ASN A 225 -27.43 -46.93 -8.32
CA ASN A 225 -26.92 -48.31 -8.47
C ASN A 225 -27.52 -49.32 -7.48
N ILE A 226 -28.15 -48.86 -6.40
CA ILE A 226 -28.84 -49.73 -5.42
C ILE A 226 -30.29 -50.03 -5.86
N ASN A 227 -30.86 -49.20 -6.74
CA ASN A 227 -32.24 -49.31 -7.25
C ASN A 227 -32.32 -49.93 -8.67
N SER A 228 -31.20 -50.46 -9.18
CA SER A 228 -31.06 -51.20 -10.44
C SER A 228 -30.65 -52.63 -10.17
#